data_AF-A0A6L6PAQ7-F1
#
_entry.id   AF-A0A6L6PAQ7-F1
#
_cell.length_a   1.000
_cell.length_b   1.000
_cell.length_c   1.000
_cell.angle_alpha   90.00
_cell.angle_beta   90.00
_cell.angle_gamma   90.00
#
_symmetry.space_group_name_H-M   'P 1'
#
loop_
_entity.id
_entity.type
_entity.pdbx_description
1 polymer ?
#
loop_
_entity_poly.entity_id
_entity_poly.type
_entity_poly.pdbx_seq_one_letter_code
_entity_poly.pdbx_strand_id
1 'polypeptide(L)'
;MSLPQYITINGTSYASEKLSEAAKMQALNLQVVDAELARLQQQIAIAQTARNAYGAALIEAVKGKGDAAVAEKPKKPRAPRKPKASAAA
;
A
#
# COMPACT_ATOMS: atom_id res chain seq x y z
N MET A 1 13.75 4.72 -22.50
CA MET A 1 13.73 5.57 -21.29
C MET A 1 15.12 6.14 -21.11
N SER A 2 15.26 7.42 -20.76
CA SER A 2 16.57 8.02 -20.46
C SER A 2 16.88 7.86 -18.97
N LEU A 3 18.14 7.64 -18.65
CA LEU A 3 18.59 7.63 -17.26
C LEU A 3 18.51 9.04 -16.65
N PRO A 4 18.21 9.17 -15.34
CA PRO A 4 18.31 10.44 -14.64
C PRO A 4 19.76 10.93 -14.59
N GLN A 5 19.98 12.21 -14.26
CA GLN A 5 21.33 12.79 -14.18
C GLN A 5 22.24 12.05 -13.19
N TYR A 6 21.66 11.57 -12.09
CA TYR A 6 22.33 10.77 -11.08
C TYR A 6 21.53 9.52 -10.78
N ILE A 7 22.22 8.40 -10.60
CA ILE A 7 21.64 7.11 -10.26
C ILE A 7 22.24 6.70 -8.92
N THR A 8 21.39 6.45 -7.94
CA THR A 8 21.82 5.96 -6.63
C THR A 8 21.68 4.44 -6.59
N ILE A 9 22.79 3.74 -6.41
CA ILE A 9 22.83 2.27 -6.28
C ILE A 9 23.53 1.96 -4.95
N ASN A 10 22.87 1.19 -4.07
CA ASN A 10 23.40 0.81 -2.75
C ASN A 10 23.90 2.01 -1.91
N GLY A 11 23.19 3.14 -1.96
CA GLY A 11 23.54 4.36 -1.22
C GLY A 11 24.68 5.19 -1.83
N THR A 12 25.29 4.73 -2.94
CA THR A 12 26.29 5.51 -3.68
C THR A 12 25.64 6.17 -4.89
N SER A 13 25.88 7.47 -5.07
CA SER A 13 25.38 8.23 -6.22
C SER A 13 26.40 8.26 -7.35
N TYR A 14 25.96 7.94 -8.56
CA TYR A 14 26.76 7.93 -9.78
C TYR A 14 26.19 8.90 -10.80
N ALA A 15 27.03 9.77 -11.36
CA ALA A 15 26.65 10.62 -12.48
C ALA A 15 26.44 9.76 -13.73
N SER A 16 25.25 9.77 -14.32
CA SER A 16 24.89 8.87 -15.42
C SER A 16 25.71 9.13 -16.69
N GLU A 17 26.15 10.36 -16.91
CA GLU A 17 27.05 10.75 -18.01
C GLU A 17 28.45 10.12 -17.90
N LYS A 18 28.89 9.79 -16.68
CA LYS A 18 30.20 9.19 -16.41
C LYS A 18 30.17 7.66 -16.46
N LEU A 19 28.98 7.06 -16.63
CA LEU A 19 28.82 5.62 -16.74
C LEU A 19 29.19 5.13 -18.14
N SER A 20 29.81 3.95 -18.20
CA SER A 20 29.97 3.22 -19.46
C SER A 20 28.61 2.80 -20.02
N GLU A 21 28.54 2.51 -21.31
CA GLU A 21 27.29 2.06 -21.95
C GLU A 21 26.76 0.76 -21.30
N ALA A 22 27.66 -0.16 -20.98
CA ALA A 22 27.30 -1.37 -20.24
C ALA A 22 26.71 -1.05 -18.85
N ALA A 23 27.28 -0.10 -18.12
CA ALA A 23 26.77 0.30 -16.81
C ALA A 23 25.39 0.98 -16.91
N LYS A 24 25.15 1.79 -17.95
CA LYS A 24 23.83 2.39 -18.22
C LYS A 24 22.77 1.34 -18.48
N MET A 25 23.09 0.33 -19.29
CA MET A 25 22.19 -0.80 -19.55
C MET A 25 21.83 -1.56 -18.27
N GLN A 26 22.81 -1.82 -17.39
CA GLN A 26 22.53 -2.47 -16.12
C GLN A 26 21.68 -1.60 -15.19
N ALA A 27 21.91 -0.28 -15.18
CA ALA A 27 21.08 0.64 -14.39
C ALA A 27 19.62 0.66 -14.85
N LEU A 28 19.36 0.58 -16.16
CA LEU A 28 17.99 0.43 -16.69
C LEU A 28 17.37 -0.90 -16.25
N ASN A 29 18.11 -2.01 -16.33
CA ASN A 29 17.62 -3.30 -15.87
C ASN A 29 17.26 -3.27 -14.37
N LEU A 30 18.09 -2.64 -13.54
CA LEU A 30 17.81 -2.45 -12.11
C LEU A 30 16.51 -1.67 -11.88
N GLN A 31 16.29 -0.56 -12.60
CA GLN A 31 15.05 0.21 -12.47
C GLN A 31 13.79 -0.62 -12.80
N VAL A 32 13.88 -1.50 -13.80
CA VAL A 32 12.78 -2.41 -14.15
C VAL A 32 12.54 -3.43 -13.04
N VAL A 33 13.60 -4.02 -12.50
CA VAL A 33 13.51 -4.97 -11.39
C VAL A 33 12.96 -4.31 -10.13
N ASP A 34 13.38 -3.08 -9.82
CA ASP A 34 12.88 -2.32 -8.67
C ASP A 34 11.38 -2.03 -8.78
N ALA A 35 10.91 -1.67 -9.98
CA ALA A 35 9.48 -1.48 -10.24
C ALA A 35 8.68 -2.78 -10.04
N GLU A 36 9.21 -3.93 -10.47
CA GLU A 36 8.55 -5.22 -10.26
C GLU A 36 8.57 -5.63 -8.78
N LEU A 37 9.67 -5.39 -8.07
CA LEU A 37 9.74 -5.61 -6.62
C LEU A 37 8.69 -4.79 -5.86
N ALA A 38 8.52 -3.52 -6.22
CA ALA A 38 7.47 -2.67 -5.63
C ALA A 38 6.06 -3.24 -5.91
N ARG A 39 5.82 -3.71 -7.14
CA ARG A 39 4.55 -4.36 -7.51
C ARG A 39 4.29 -5.63 -6.68
N LEU A 40 5.31 -6.47 -6.51
CA LEU A 40 5.21 -7.70 -5.72
C LEU A 40 4.99 -7.40 -4.23
N GLN A 41 5.65 -6.39 -3.67
CA GLN A 41 5.43 -5.95 -2.29
C GLN A 41 3.98 -5.51 -2.07
N GLN A 42 3.38 -4.81 -3.03
CA GLN A 42 1.97 -4.45 -2.96
C GLN A 42 1.04 -5.68 -2.95
N GLN A 43 1.33 -6.69 -3.76
CA GLN A 43 0.56 -7.94 -3.77
C GLN A 43 0.71 -8.72 -2.46
N ILE A 44 1.92 -8.74 -1.90
CA ILE A 44 2.18 -9.34 -0.60
C ILE A 44 1.34 -8.64 0.47
N ALA A 45 1.29 -7.31 0.48
CA ALA A 45 0.48 -6.55 1.43
C ALA A 45 -1.02 -6.91 1.32
N ILE A 46 -1.56 -6.99 0.10
CA ILE A 46 -2.94 -7.42 -0.14
C ILE A 46 -3.19 -8.83 0.40
N ALA A 47 -2.30 -9.78 0.07
CA ALA A 47 -2.41 -11.16 0.51
C ALA A 47 -2.32 -11.28 2.04
N GLN A 48 -1.46 -10.49 2.69
CA GLN A 48 -1.36 -10.44 4.15
C GLN A 48 -2.66 -9.93 4.79
N THR A 49 -3.27 -8.89 4.24
CA THR A 49 -4.59 -8.42 4.71
C THR A 49 -5.64 -9.52 4.61
N ALA A 50 -5.73 -10.20 3.46
CA ALA A 50 -6.67 -11.31 3.27
C ALA A 50 -6.41 -12.46 4.25
N ARG A 51 -5.15 -12.87 4.42
CA ARG A 51 -4.74 -13.91 5.37
C ARG A 51 -5.19 -13.58 6.80
N ASN A 52 -4.98 -12.34 7.23
CA ASN A 52 -5.38 -11.90 8.57
C ASN A 52 -6.90 -11.94 8.77
N ALA A 53 -7.66 -11.50 7.76
CA ALA A 53 -9.12 -11.55 7.78
C ALA A 53 -9.64 -12.99 7.87
N TYR A 54 -9.09 -13.90 7.04
CA TYR A 54 -9.48 -15.31 7.05
C TYR A 54 -9.05 -16.01 8.35
N GLY A 55 -7.88 -15.67 8.90
CA GLY A 55 -7.45 -16.18 10.19
C GLY A 55 -8.41 -15.78 11.33
N ALA A 56 -8.84 -14.52 11.35
CA ALA A 56 -9.82 -14.04 12.33
C ALA A 56 -11.18 -14.75 12.18
N ALA A 57 -11.68 -14.89 10.94
CA ALA A 57 -12.92 -15.59 10.65
C ALA A 57 -12.87 -17.07 11.09
N LEU A 58 -11.74 -17.75 10.83
CA LEU A 58 -11.53 -19.13 11.26
C LEU A 58 -11.56 -19.25 12.79
N ILE A 59 -10.88 -18.34 13.51
CA ILE A 59 -10.85 -18.34 14.97
C ILE A 59 -12.26 -18.18 15.55
N GLU A 60 -13.09 -17.31 14.99
CA GLU A 60 -14.48 -17.15 15.45
C GLU A 60 -15.33 -18.39 15.15
N ALA A 61 -15.15 -19.01 13.98
CA ALA A 61 -15.85 -20.24 13.61
C ALA A 61 -15.52 -21.40 14.56
N VAL A 62 -14.24 -21.59 14.91
CA VAL A 62 -13.84 -22.71 15.80
C VAL A 62 -14.18 -22.48 17.27
N LYS A 63 -14.37 -21.23 17.71
CA LYS A 63 -14.83 -20.90 19.07
C LYS A 63 -16.32 -21.19 19.29
N GLY A 64 -17.03 -21.75 18.31
CA GLY A 64 -18.44 -22.10 18.44
C GLY A 64 -19.40 -20.91 18.44
N LYS A 65 -18.92 -19.70 18.11
CA LYS A 65 -19.81 -18.59 17.69
C LYS A 65 -20.19 -18.80 16.22
N GLY A 66 -20.75 -19.97 15.93
CA GLY A 66 -21.42 -20.23 14.66
C GLY A 66 -22.68 -19.39 14.60
N ASP A 67 -22.83 -18.65 13.50
CA ASP A 67 -24.11 -18.12 13.01
C ASP A 67 -24.90 -17.16 13.91
N ALA A 68 -24.24 -16.34 14.73
CA ALA A 68 -24.87 -15.10 15.18
C ALA A 68 -24.72 -14.07 14.05
N ALA A 69 -25.63 -14.17 13.09
CA ALA A 69 -26.02 -13.23 12.05
C ALA A 69 -25.14 -11.99 11.88
N VAL A 70 -24.85 -11.67 10.61
CA VAL A 70 -24.72 -10.29 10.14
C VAL A 70 -26.06 -9.57 10.40
N ALA A 71 -26.41 -9.37 11.67
CA ALA A 71 -27.47 -8.50 12.10
C ALA A 71 -26.90 -7.10 11.97
N GLU A 72 -27.09 -6.54 10.78
CA GLU A 72 -27.11 -5.10 10.56
C GLU A 72 -28.10 -4.50 11.57
N LYS A 73 -27.63 -4.21 12.79
CA LYS A 73 -28.38 -3.37 13.71
C LYS A 73 -28.52 -2.03 12.99
N PRO A 74 -29.74 -1.53 12.75
CA PRO A 74 -29.94 -0.32 11.98
C PRO A 74 -29.19 0.80 12.68
N LYS A 75 -28.16 1.34 12.02
CA LYS A 75 -27.48 2.54 12.50
C LYS A 75 -28.52 3.65 12.50
N LYS A 76 -29.03 4.01 13.70
CA LYS A 76 -29.90 5.17 13.87
C LYS A 76 -29.27 6.36 13.12
N PRO A 77 -30.04 7.12 12.31
CA PRO A 77 -29.49 8.24 11.57
C PRO A 77 -28.77 9.18 12.55
N ARG A 78 -27.50 9.48 12.29
CA ARG A 78 -26.79 10.51 13.04
C ARG A 78 -27.52 11.84 12.79
N ALA A 79 -28.09 12.42 13.84
CA ALA A 79 -28.78 13.70 13.75
C ALA A 79 -27.84 14.77 13.16
N PRO A 80 -28.33 15.67 12.29
CA PRO A 80 -27.51 16.71 11.68
C PRO A 80 -26.97 17.64 12.77
N ARG A 81 -25.65 17.88 12.76
CA ARG A 81 -25.02 18.87 13.64
C ARG A 81 -25.52 20.25 13.22
N LYS A 82 -26.21 20.95 14.12
CA LYS A 82 -26.61 22.35 13.90
C LYS A 82 -25.35 23.18 13.58
N PRO A 83 -25.37 24.04 12.55
CA PRO A 83 -24.28 24.98 12.31
C PRO A 83 -24.24 25.97 13.46
N LYS A 84 -23.09 26.09 14.12
CA LYS A 84 -22.85 27.17 15.09
C LYS A 84 -22.84 28.47 14.30
N ALA A 85 -23.86 29.29 14.52
CA ALA A 85 -24.03 30.58 13.86
C ALA A 85 -22.75 31.41 13.97
N SER A 86 -22.39 32.05 12.85
CA SER A 86 -21.46 33.16 12.81
C SER A 86 -21.92 34.25 13.78
N ALA A 87 -21.11 34.57 14.77
CA ALA A 87 -21.19 35.85 15.44
C ALA A 87 -20.07 36.72 14.87
N ALA A 88 -20.47 37.57 13.92
CA ALA A 88 -19.73 38.78 13.59
C ALA A 88 -19.95 39.78 14.75
N ALA A 89 -18.86 40.32 15.25
CA ALA A 89 -18.72 41.66 15.83
C ALA A 89 -17.22 41.93 16.03
#